data_AF-A0A3D9AJC0-F1
#
_entry.id   AF-A0A3D9AJC0-F1
#
_cell.length_a   1.000
_cell.length_b   1.000
_cell.length_c   1.000
_cell.angle_alpha   90.00
_cell.angle_beta   90.00
_cell.angle_gamma   90.00
#
_symmetry.space_group_name_H-M   'P 1'
#
loop_
_entity.id
_entity.type
_entity.pdbx_description
1 polymer ?
#
loop_
_entity_poly.entity_id
_entity_poly.type
_entity_poly.pdbx_seq_one_letter_code
_entity_poly.pdbx_strand_id
1 'polypeptide(L)'
;MKKKIILAAALMVAHTYTAQLGDENLLPNITPPSPEAYSLGSFGGLEVGEFTGSPNISIPLLHFKGSNFGTDLSLSYTTSGIRVDEKDGQFGLGWALIAGGVINRIVRHKDDFAYSKLPIPENLNAGSSDPKVAQFFYDAGNLNKDTEADLFSFNAGNISGQFVINNKGQIELLSKDNLKFEILHDIEY
;
A
#
# COMPACT_ATOMS: atom_id res chain seq x y z
N MET A 1 -37.48 -19.38 70.72
CA MET A 1 -36.92 -19.46 69.35
C MET A 1 -37.40 -18.33 68.45
N LYS A 2 -38.71 -18.01 68.38
CA LYS A 2 -39.27 -16.94 67.52
C LYS A 2 -38.62 -15.55 67.67
N LYS A 3 -38.30 -15.10 68.90
CA LYS A 3 -37.65 -13.79 69.15
C LYS A 3 -36.22 -13.67 68.56
N LYS A 4 -35.46 -14.78 68.51
CA LYS A 4 -34.10 -14.80 67.95
C LYS A 4 -34.13 -14.70 66.42
N ILE A 5 -35.16 -15.28 65.78
CA ILE A 5 -35.38 -15.22 64.34
C ILE A 5 -35.75 -13.79 63.91
N ILE A 6 -36.62 -13.11 64.66
CA ILE A 6 -36.99 -11.72 64.39
C ILE A 6 -35.79 -10.78 64.52
N LEU A 7 -34.94 -10.98 65.53
CA LEU A 7 -33.73 -10.18 65.71
C LEU A 7 -32.72 -10.38 64.57
N ALA A 8 -32.54 -11.63 64.11
CA ALA A 8 -31.66 -11.93 62.98
C ALA A 8 -32.17 -11.32 61.66
N ALA A 9 -33.49 -11.34 61.44
CA ALA A 9 -34.11 -10.71 60.28
C ALA A 9 -33.95 -9.18 60.31
N ALA A 10 -34.15 -8.55 61.48
CA ALA A 10 -33.95 -7.11 61.65
C ALA A 10 -32.48 -6.70 61.41
N LEU A 11 -31.52 -7.53 61.84
CA LEU A 11 -30.10 -7.30 61.58
C LEU A 11 -29.78 -7.37 60.08
N MET A 12 -30.28 -8.38 59.37
CA MET A 12 -30.06 -8.50 57.92
C MET A 12 -30.62 -7.29 57.16
N VAL A 13 -31.81 -6.83 57.54
CA VAL A 13 -32.44 -5.65 56.95
C VAL A 13 -31.60 -4.39 57.18
N ALA A 14 -31.06 -4.20 58.39
CA ALA A 14 -30.18 -3.06 58.70
C ALA A 14 -28.88 -3.07 57.86
N HIS A 15 -28.29 -4.24 57.60
CA HIS A 15 -27.08 -4.36 56.78
C HIS A 15 -27.37 -4.05 55.29
N THR A 16 -28.58 -4.34 54.79
CA THR A 16 -28.97 -4.00 53.42
C THR A 16 -29.23 -2.50 53.21
N TYR A 17 -29.66 -1.77 54.26
CA TYR A 17 -29.86 -0.32 54.16
C TYR A 17 -28.54 0.45 54.05
N THR A 18 -27.49 0.03 54.75
CA THR A 18 -26.17 0.69 54.68
C THR A 18 -25.42 0.39 53.37
N ALA A 19 -25.82 -0.66 52.63
CA ALA A 19 -25.21 -1.05 51.36
C ALA A 19 -25.75 -0.25 50.15
N GLN A 20 -26.82 0.53 50.31
CA GLN A 20 -27.42 1.34 49.23
C GLN A 20 -26.87 2.79 49.19
N LEU A 21 -25.99 3.18 50.13
CA LEU A 21 -25.29 4.46 50.09
C LEU A 21 -24.01 4.37 49.22
N GLY A 22 -24.16 3.83 48.01
CA GLY A 22 -23.09 3.79 47.01
C GLY A 22 -23.04 5.12 46.26
N ASP A 23 -21.87 5.74 46.19
CA ASP A 23 -21.59 6.95 45.43
C ASP A 23 -22.00 6.75 43.95
N GLU A 24 -22.97 7.51 43.45
CA GLU A 24 -23.61 7.28 42.14
C GLU A 24 -22.72 7.62 40.93
N ASN A 25 -21.46 7.99 41.14
CA ASN A 25 -20.50 8.31 40.08
C ASN A 25 -19.32 7.33 40.04
N LEU A 26 -19.60 6.08 39.65
CA LEU A 26 -18.56 5.08 39.34
C LEU A 26 -17.98 5.22 37.93
N LEU A 27 -18.51 6.14 37.12
CA LEU A 27 -17.98 6.44 35.80
C LEU A 27 -17.06 7.66 35.89
N PRO A 28 -15.80 7.58 35.40
CA PRO A 28 -14.95 8.75 35.32
C PRO A 28 -15.62 9.79 34.42
N ASN A 29 -15.85 10.98 34.96
CA ASN A 29 -16.32 12.12 34.19
C ASN A 29 -15.13 12.64 33.35
N ILE A 30 -14.99 12.16 32.13
CA ILE A 30 -13.96 12.59 31.20
C ILE A 30 -14.48 13.82 30.47
N THR A 31 -14.06 15.01 30.90
CA THR A 31 -14.27 16.24 30.13
C THR A 31 -13.21 16.32 29.03
N PRO A 32 -13.58 16.35 27.74
CA PRO A 32 -12.61 16.50 26.68
C PRO A 32 -11.91 17.86 26.78
N PRO A 33 -10.63 17.97 26.38
CA PRO A 33 -9.94 19.25 26.28
C PRO A 33 -10.65 20.16 25.25
N SER A 34 -10.40 21.47 25.33
CA SER A 34 -10.90 22.39 24.31
C SER A 34 -10.37 22.02 22.92
N PRO A 35 -11.09 22.33 21.82
CA PRO A 35 -10.64 22.04 20.46
C PRO A 35 -9.22 22.56 20.17
N GLU A 36 -8.87 23.72 20.71
CA GLU A 36 -7.54 24.33 20.58
C GLU A 36 -6.47 23.56 21.35
N ALA A 37 -6.77 23.07 22.56
CA ALA A 37 -5.84 22.25 23.34
C ALA A 37 -5.68 20.84 22.74
N TYR A 38 -6.74 20.29 22.15
CA TYR A 38 -6.72 19.02 21.43
C TYR A 38 -5.87 19.10 20.16
N SER A 39 -6.02 20.16 19.36
CA SER A 39 -5.22 20.35 18.15
C SER A 39 -3.73 20.52 18.49
N LEU A 40 -3.39 21.28 19.55
CA LEU A 40 -2.03 21.37 20.07
C LEU A 40 -1.43 20.01 20.49
N GLY A 41 -2.22 19.16 21.15
CA GLY A 41 -1.80 17.81 21.53
C GLY A 41 -1.58 16.88 20.33
N SER A 42 -2.34 17.07 19.24
CA SER A 42 -2.23 16.24 18.03
C SER A 42 -0.89 16.40 17.30
N PHE A 43 -0.25 17.56 17.37
CA PHE A 43 1.07 17.78 16.77
C PHE A 43 2.19 17.03 17.50
N GLY A 44 2.00 16.64 18.76
CA GLY A 44 2.97 15.86 19.53
C GLY A 44 2.99 14.36 19.22
N GLY A 45 2.05 13.86 18.39
CA GLY A 45 1.87 12.43 18.09
C GLY A 45 2.45 11.97 16.76
N LEU A 46 3.13 12.83 15.99
CA LEU A 46 3.76 12.43 14.74
C LEU A 46 5.03 11.65 15.05
N GLU A 47 5.07 10.38 14.63
CA GLU A 47 6.28 9.57 14.71
C GLU A 47 7.37 10.22 13.84
N VAL A 48 8.55 10.42 14.41
CA VAL A 48 9.70 10.96 13.71
C VAL A 48 10.65 9.81 13.41
N GLY A 49 11.16 9.75 12.18
CA GLY A 49 12.22 8.81 11.86
C GLY A 49 13.49 9.18 12.63
N GLU A 50 13.83 8.42 13.68
CA GLU A 50 14.96 8.70 14.60
C GLU A 50 16.30 9.00 13.90
N PHE A 51 16.55 8.37 12.75
CA PHE A 51 17.77 8.61 11.97
C PHE A 51 17.69 9.83 11.05
N THR A 52 16.49 10.18 10.57
CA THR A 52 16.28 11.20 9.52
C THR A 52 15.74 12.52 10.06
N GLY A 53 15.25 12.55 11.31
CA GLY A 53 14.57 13.70 11.91
C GLY A 53 13.30 14.12 11.18
N SER A 54 12.82 13.33 10.23
CA SER A 54 11.69 13.64 9.36
C SER A 54 10.39 13.10 9.95
N PRO A 55 9.34 13.93 10.13
CA PRO A 55 8.02 13.46 10.56
C PRO A 55 7.40 12.52 9.54
N ASN A 56 6.83 11.41 10.00
CA ASN A 56 6.05 10.50 9.18
C ASN A 56 4.57 10.94 9.19
N ILE A 57 4.12 11.58 8.10
CA ILE A 57 2.73 12.04 7.97
C ILE A 57 1.96 11.02 7.12
N SER A 58 1.07 10.27 7.77
CA SER A 58 0.14 9.34 7.12
C SER A 58 -1.29 9.63 7.56
N ILE A 59 -2.17 9.89 6.59
CA ILE A 59 -3.59 10.16 6.80
C ILE A 59 -4.37 8.91 6.36
N PRO A 60 -4.87 8.07 7.30
CA PRO A 60 -5.74 6.96 6.94
C PRO A 60 -7.07 7.50 6.41
N LEU A 61 -7.47 7.04 5.22
CA LEU A 61 -8.72 7.43 4.57
C LEU A 61 -9.81 6.37 4.78
N LEU A 62 -9.45 5.09 4.58
CA LEU A 62 -10.38 3.98 4.71
C LEU A 62 -9.63 2.70 5.06
N HIS A 63 -10.17 1.93 6.00
CA HIS A 63 -9.72 0.57 6.27
C HIS A 63 -10.75 -0.41 5.70
N PHE A 64 -10.39 -1.13 4.64
CA PHE A 64 -11.24 -2.17 4.09
C PHE A 64 -10.86 -3.52 4.70
N LYS A 65 -11.82 -4.19 5.35
CA LYS A 65 -11.62 -5.51 5.94
C LYS A 65 -12.69 -6.48 5.45
N GLY A 66 -12.31 -7.32 4.49
CA GLY A 66 -13.05 -8.51 4.09
C GLY A 66 -12.67 -9.73 4.93
N SER A 67 -13.39 -10.84 4.75
CA SER A 67 -13.16 -12.10 5.49
C SER A 67 -11.75 -12.65 5.30
N ASN A 68 -11.18 -12.52 4.09
CA ASN A 68 -9.91 -13.13 3.70
C ASN A 68 -8.89 -12.10 3.15
N PHE A 69 -9.25 -10.82 3.11
CA PHE A 69 -8.41 -9.76 2.56
C PHE A 69 -8.72 -8.45 3.28
N GLY A 70 -7.67 -7.74 3.69
CA GLY A 70 -7.77 -6.38 4.20
C GLY A 70 -6.79 -5.48 3.47
N THR A 71 -7.20 -4.25 3.19
CA THR A 71 -6.33 -3.23 2.64
C THR A 71 -6.64 -1.87 3.23
N ASP A 72 -5.59 -1.11 3.48
CA ASP A 72 -5.69 0.24 4.00
C ASP A 72 -5.50 1.21 2.84
N LEU A 73 -6.43 2.16 2.76
CA LEU A 73 -6.34 3.32 1.90
C LEU A 73 -5.82 4.48 2.75
N SER A 74 -4.63 4.97 2.45
CA SER A 74 -4.03 6.09 3.17
C SER A 74 -3.29 7.04 2.23
N LEU A 75 -3.16 8.29 2.65
CA LEU A 75 -2.36 9.29 1.97
C LEU A 75 -1.10 9.56 2.79
N SER A 76 0.07 9.41 2.17
CA SER A 76 1.36 9.58 2.81
C SER A 76 2.07 10.81 2.25
N TYR A 77 2.64 11.66 3.11
CA TYR A 77 3.42 12.83 2.69
C TYR A 77 4.90 12.65 3.01
N THR A 78 5.77 12.97 2.04
CA THR A 78 7.22 12.97 2.24
C THR A 78 7.69 14.32 2.75
N THR A 79 8.27 14.35 3.95
CA THR A 79 8.79 15.59 4.57
C THR A 79 10.26 15.87 4.28
N SER A 80 10.95 15.05 3.48
CA SER A 80 12.38 15.20 3.15
C SER A 80 12.71 16.39 2.23
N GLY A 81 11.73 17.26 1.99
CA GLY A 81 11.80 18.35 1.04
C GLY A 81 11.40 17.91 -0.38
N ILE A 82 11.02 18.89 -1.18
CA ILE A 82 10.59 18.73 -2.56
C ILE A 82 11.65 19.31 -3.47
N ARG A 83 12.06 18.57 -4.52
CA ARG A 83 13.02 19.10 -5.49
C ARG A 83 12.34 20.09 -6.44
N VAL A 84 13.10 21.07 -6.94
CA VAL A 84 12.57 22.12 -7.85
C VAL A 84 12.00 21.52 -9.14
N ASP A 85 12.57 20.41 -9.59
CA ASP A 85 12.19 19.67 -10.78
C ASP A 85 11.27 18.46 -10.48
N GLU A 86 10.81 18.32 -9.24
CA GLU A 86 9.90 17.24 -8.86
C GLU A 86 8.51 17.49 -9.47
N LYS A 87 7.97 16.46 -10.14
CA LYS A 87 6.64 16.50 -10.72
C LYS A 87 5.60 16.08 -9.69
N ASP A 88 4.45 16.74 -9.75
CA ASP A 88 3.30 16.39 -8.95
C ASP A 88 2.69 15.07 -9.39
N GLY A 89 2.26 14.29 -8.39
CA GLY A 89 1.38 13.14 -8.63
C GLY A 89 -0.08 13.57 -8.69
N GLN A 90 -0.97 12.61 -8.91
CA GLN A 90 -2.44 12.85 -8.93
C GLN A 90 -3.00 13.48 -7.65
N PHE A 91 -2.31 13.34 -6.52
CA PHE A 91 -2.70 13.86 -5.21
C PHE A 91 -1.89 15.08 -4.77
N GLY A 92 -1.08 15.63 -5.67
CA GLY A 92 -0.20 16.76 -5.41
C GLY A 92 1.24 16.37 -5.12
N LEU A 93 2.06 17.39 -4.92
CA LEU A 93 3.51 17.28 -4.76
C LEU A 93 3.87 16.72 -3.37
N GLY A 94 4.75 15.72 -3.31
CA GLY A 94 5.15 15.04 -2.08
C GLY A 94 4.11 14.10 -1.47
N TRP A 95 2.89 14.03 -2.04
CA TRP A 95 1.82 13.14 -1.59
C TRP A 95 1.76 11.87 -2.43
N ALA A 96 1.63 10.73 -1.76
CA ALA A 96 1.43 9.43 -2.37
C ALA A 96 0.18 8.74 -1.80
N LEU A 97 -0.67 8.22 -2.67
CA LEU A 97 -1.79 7.37 -2.27
C LEU A 97 -1.32 5.92 -2.13
N ILE A 98 -1.56 5.33 -0.97
CA ILE A 98 -1.37 3.91 -0.70
C ILE A 98 -2.76 3.26 -0.79
N ALA A 99 -3.01 2.50 -1.86
CA ALA A 99 -4.33 1.95 -2.18
C ALA A 99 -4.25 0.49 -2.65
N GLY A 100 -3.73 -0.40 -1.82
CA GLY A 100 -3.76 -1.86 -2.04
C GLY A 100 -2.79 -2.41 -3.09
N GLY A 101 -2.32 -1.61 -4.04
CA GLY A 101 -1.19 -1.96 -4.89
C GLY A 101 -0.87 -0.95 -5.99
N VAL A 102 0.31 -1.10 -6.59
CA VAL A 102 0.83 -0.28 -7.68
C VAL A 102 1.59 -1.15 -8.67
N ILE A 103 1.47 -0.82 -9.96
CA ILE A 103 2.33 -1.35 -11.02
C ILE A 103 3.04 -0.15 -11.65
N ASN A 104 4.37 -0.16 -11.60
CA ASN A 104 5.21 0.83 -12.24
C ASN A 104 5.88 0.23 -13.47
N ARG A 105 6.02 1.02 -14.52
CA ARG A 105 6.70 0.65 -15.76
C ARG A 105 7.90 1.55 -15.98
N ILE A 106 9.05 0.95 -16.26
CA ILE A 106 10.23 1.64 -16.76
C ILE A 106 10.32 1.31 -18.23
N VAL A 107 10.08 2.31 -19.07
CA VAL A 107 10.25 2.19 -20.51
C VAL A 107 11.75 2.15 -20.82
N ARG A 108 12.20 1.09 -21.49
CA ARG A 108 13.59 0.91 -21.90
C ARG A 108 13.68 1.07 -23.41
N HIS A 109 14.37 2.11 -23.85
CA HIS A 109 14.39 2.56 -25.24
C HIS A 109 13.02 3.04 -25.74
N LYS A 110 12.11 2.14 -26.14
CA LYS A 110 10.80 2.52 -26.71
C LYS A 110 9.66 1.85 -25.97
N ASP A 111 8.48 2.47 -26.13
CA ASP A 111 7.26 1.94 -25.54
C ASP A 111 6.85 0.62 -26.23
N ASP A 112 6.90 -0.48 -25.47
CA ASP A 112 6.45 -1.83 -25.86
C ASP A 112 5.02 -1.94 -26.42
N PHE A 113 4.12 -1.00 -26.14
CA PHE A 113 2.74 -0.96 -26.65
C PHE A 113 2.59 -0.07 -27.88
N ALA A 114 3.52 0.87 -28.11
CA ALA A 114 3.48 1.78 -29.26
C ALA A 114 4.36 1.30 -30.43
N TYR A 115 5.39 0.50 -30.17
CA TYR A 115 6.35 0.05 -31.17
C TYR A 115 6.38 -1.47 -31.33
N SER A 116 6.68 -1.93 -32.54
CA SER A 116 6.84 -3.36 -32.81
C SER A 116 8.17 -3.86 -32.24
N LYS A 117 8.10 -4.75 -31.26
CA LYS A 117 9.27 -5.50 -30.76
C LYS A 117 9.94 -6.28 -31.87
N LEU A 118 11.27 -6.37 -31.82
CA LEU A 118 12.00 -7.27 -32.71
C LEU A 118 11.92 -8.71 -32.20
N PRO A 119 11.47 -9.66 -33.04
CA PRO A 119 11.52 -11.07 -32.68
C PRO A 119 12.98 -11.52 -32.57
N ILE A 120 13.42 -11.82 -31.35
CA ILE A 120 14.74 -12.38 -31.07
C ILE A 120 14.84 -13.78 -31.70
N PRO A 121 15.84 -14.06 -32.57
CA PRO A 121 16.06 -15.39 -33.14
C PRO A 121 16.35 -16.44 -32.07
N GLU A 122 15.88 -17.68 -32.28
CA GLU A 122 16.06 -18.79 -31.34
C GLU A 122 17.53 -19.16 -31.08
N ASN A 123 18.41 -18.97 -32.07
CA ASN A 123 19.83 -19.28 -31.96
C ASN A 123 20.70 -18.09 -32.36
N LEU A 124 20.86 -17.14 -31.43
CA LEU A 124 21.75 -15.99 -31.61
C LEU A 124 23.22 -16.39 -31.86
N ASN A 125 23.63 -17.57 -31.37
CA ASN A 125 25.00 -18.08 -31.50
C ASN A 125 25.34 -18.55 -32.92
N ALA A 126 24.35 -18.74 -33.80
CA ALA A 126 24.60 -18.99 -35.22
C ALA A 126 25.28 -17.79 -35.92
N GLY A 127 25.23 -16.61 -35.30
CA GLY A 127 25.83 -15.38 -35.82
C GLY A 127 25.26 -15.00 -37.19
N SER A 128 25.95 -14.13 -37.91
CA SER A 128 25.49 -13.63 -39.22
C SER A 128 25.46 -14.69 -40.33
N SER A 129 25.77 -15.95 -40.03
CA SER A 129 25.64 -17.07 -40.98
C SER A 129 24.20 -17.56 -41.13
N ASP A 130 23.35 -17.34 -40.12
CA ASP A 130 21.91 -17.55 -40.20
C ASP A 130 21.25 -16.24 -40.73
N PRO A 131 20.52 -16.29 -41.86
CA PRO A 131 19.83 -15.12 -42.41
C PRO A 131 18.88 -14.43 -41.41
N LYS A 132 18.25 -15.18 -40.50
CA LYS A 132 17.36 -14.60 -39.47
C LYS A 132 18.14 -13.80 -38.44
N VAL A 133 19.34 -14.27 -38.06
CA VAL A 133 20.21 -13.58 -37.12
C VAL A 133 20.86 -12.36 -37.77
N ALA A 134 21.30 -12.48 -39.02
CA ALA A 134 21.81 -11.35 -39.79
C ALA A 134 20.74 -10.24 -39.96
N GLN A 135 19.50 -10.63 -40.26
CA GLN A 135 18.36 -9.71 -40.36
C GLN A 135 18.05 -9.06 -39.00
N PHE A 136 18.07 -9.83 -37.91
CA PHE A 136 17.90 -9.28 -36.56
C PHE A 136 18.96 -8.22 -36.22
N PHE A 137 20.25 -8.45 -36.51
CA PHE A 137 21.29 -7.45 -36.27
C PHE A 137 21.14 -6.21 -37.14
N TYR A 138 20.72 -6.38 -38.40
CA TYR A 138 20.41 -5.25 -39.28
C TYR A 138 19.24 -4.43 -38.72
N ASP A 139 18.17 -5.09 -38.30
CA ASP A 139 16.97 -4.44 -37.77
C ASP A 139 17.18 -3.82 -36.38
N ALA A 140 18.02 -4.43 -35.55
CA ALA A 140 18.40 -3.88 -34.24
C ALA A 140 19.16 -2.55 -34.38
N GLY A 141 19.84 -2.32 -35.50
CA GLY A 141 20.48 -1.04 -35.83
C GLY A 141 19.50 0.03 -36.33
N ASN A 142 18.25 -0.33 -36.64
CA ASN A 142 17.26 0.63 -37.12
C ASN A 142 16.60 1.38 -35.96
N LEU A 143 16.59 2.71 -36.03
CA LEU A 143 16.00 3.60 -35.02
C LEU A 143 14.51 3.38 -34.76
N ASN A 144 13.80 2.60 -35.58
CA ASN A 144 12.36 2.34 -35.45
C ASN A 144 12.03 1.02 -34.75
N LYS A 145 13.05 0.27 -34.34
CA LYS A 145 12.90 -1.06 -33.77
C LYS A 145 13.45 -1.09 -32.36
N ASP A 146 12.80 -1.88 -31.51
CA ASP A 146 13.24 -2.07 -30.13
C ASP A 146 13.67 -3.52 -29.89
N THR A 147 14.79 -3.65 -29.18
CA THR A 147 15.39 -4.91 -28.74
C THR A 147 15.28 -5.09 -27.23
N GLU A 148 14.94 -4.04 -26.48
CA GLU A 148 14.81 -4.07 -25.04
C GLU A 148 13.34 -4.20 -24.65
N ALA A 149 13.07 -5.02 -23.64
CA ALA A 149 11.73 -5.13 -23.08
C ALA A 149 11.59 -4.16 -21.90
N ASP A 150 10.39 -3.62 -21.74
CA ASP A 150 10.09 -2.76 -20.61
C ASP A 150 10.05 -3.56 -19.31
N LEU A 151 10.54 -2.93 -18.25
CA LEU A 151 10.54 -3.51 -16.92
C LEU A 151 9.32 -3.04 -16.16
N PHE A 152 8.49 -3.98 -15.76
CA PHE A 152 7.35 -3.73 -14.89
C PHE A 152 7.71 -4.18 -13.48
N SER A 153 7.47 -3.33 -12.49
CA SER A 153 7.54 -3.65 -11.07
C SER A 153 6.17 -3.50 -10.45
N PHE A 154 5.82 -4.39 -9.53
CA PHE A 154 4.54 -4.33 -8.83
C PHE A 154 4.73 -4.54 -7.34
N ASN A 155 3.83 -3.93 -6.56
CA ASN A 155 3.66 -4.17 -5.15
C ASN A 155 2.17 -4.15 -4.86
N ALA A 156 1.63 -5.20 -4.23
CA ALA A 156 0.24 -5.26 -3.83
C ALA A 156 0.12 -6.13 -2.57
N GLY A 157 -0.26 -5.54 -1.44
CA GLY A 157 -0.28 -6.24 -0.15
C GLY A 157 1.05 -6.94 0.15
N ASN A 158 1.02 -8.27 0.26
CA ASN A 158 2.21 -9.09 0.56
C ASN A 158 2.95 -9.61 -0.68
N ILE A 159 2.49 -9.27 -1.89
CA ILE A 159 3.15 -9.68 -3.13
C ILE A 159 3.89 -8.49 -3.75
N SER A 160 5.12 -8.74 -4.18
CA SER A 160 5.90 -7.76 -4.94
C SER A 160 6.84 -8.48 -5.87
N GLY A 161 7.24 -7.82 -6.94
CA GLY A 161 8.10 -8.44 -7.92
C GLY A 161 8.29 -7.60 -9.16
N GLN A 162 8.94 -8.23 -10.14
CA GLN A 162 9.20 -7.63 -11.44
C GLN A 162 8.88 -8.64 -12.54
N PHE A 163 8.40 -8.15 -13.67
CA PHE A 163 8.14 -8.94 -14.87
C PHE A 163 8.46 -8.14 -16.12
N VAL A 164 8.62 -8.85 -17.24
CA VAL A 164 8.74 -8.29 -18.58
C VAL A 164 7.70 -8.93 -19.49
N ILE A 165 7.33 -8.24 -20.57
CA ILE A 165 6.48 -8.82 -21.60
C ILE A 165 7.40 -9.27 -22.74
N ASN A 166 7.41 -10.56 -23.06
CA ASN A 166 8.25 -11.08 -24.13
C ASN A 166 7.68 -10.72 -25.53
N ASN A 167 8.43 -11.05 -26.57
CA ASN A 167 8.04 -10.78 -27.96
C ASN A 167 6.77 -11.51 -28.43
N LYS A 168 6.30 -12.52 -27.67
CA LYS A 168 5.06 -13.25 -27.92
C LYS A 168 3.87 -12.65 -27.16
N GLY A 169 4.06 -11.53 -26.46
CA GLY A 169 3.04 -10.91 -25.61
C GLY A 169 2.80 -11.66 -24.29
N GLN A 170 3.68 -12.58 -23.91
CA GLN A 170 3.55 -13.35 -22.68
C GLN A 170 4.33 -12.69 -21.55
N ILE A 171 3.77 -12.72 -20.35
CA ILE A 171 4.42 -12.19 -19.16
C ILE A 171 5.46 -13.20 -18.66
N GLU A 172 6.70 -12.74 -18.53
CA GLU A 172 7.81 -13.49 -17.96
C GLU A 172 8.19 -12.87 -16.63
N LEU A 173 7.96 -13.62 -15.55
CA LEU A 173 8.25 -13.16 -14.20
C LEU A 173 9.75 -13.23 -13.93
N LEU A 174 10.32 -12.13 -13.44
CA LEU A 174 11.71 -12.07 -12.98
C LEU A 174 11.83 -12.38 -11.48
N SER A 175 10.73 -12.27 -10.72
CA SER A 175 10.65 -12.74 -9.33
C SER A 175 10.44 -14.26 -9.27
N LYS A 176 10.89 -14.90 -8.19
CA LYS A 176 10.78 -16.36 -7.98
C LYS A 176 9.41 -16.83 -7.47
N ASP A 177 8.43 -15.94 -7.39
CA ASP A 177 7.12 -16.27 -6.82
C ASP A 177 6.21 -16.99 -7.81
N ASN A 178 5.38 -17.90 -7.32
CA ASN A 178 4.36 -18.58 -8.14
C ASN A 178 3.14 -17.67 -8.32
N LEU A 179 3.30 -16.58 -9.06
CA LEU A 179 2.24 -15.62 -9.38
C LEU A 179 1.76 -15.82 -10.82
N LYS A 180 0.43 -15.82 -11.00
CA LYS A 180 -0.20 -15.85 -12.32
C LYS A 180 -0.58 -14.42 -12.71
N PHE A 181 -0.17 -14.01 -13.90
CA PHE A 181 -0.56 -12.73 -14.49
C PHE A 181 -1.45 -12.98 -15.71
N GLU A 182 -2.46 -12.14 -15.89
CA GLU A 182 -3.34 -12.15 -17.05
C GLU A 182 -3.46 -10.73 -17.60
N ILE A 183 -3.30 -10.58 -18.91
CA ILE A 183 -3.54 -9.30 -19.59
C ILE A 183 -5.03 -9.22 -19.87
N LEU A 184 -5.71 -8.30 -19.19
CA LEU A 184 -7.11 -8.00 -19.45
C LEU A 184 -7.20 -7.08 -20.66
N HIS A 185 -7.66 -7.59 -21.80
CA HIS A 185 -8.07 -6.77 -22.93
C HIS A 185 -9.49 -6.28 -22.65
N ASP A 186 -9.59 -5.16 -21.93
CA ASP A 186 -10.67 -4.17 -22.01
C ASP A 186 -10.65 -3.30 -20.76
N ILE A 187 -10.27 -2.03 -20.93
CA ILE A 187 -10.94 -0.90 -20.29
C ILE A 187 -10.88 0.23 -21.33
N GLU A 188 -11.88 0.28 -22.22
CA GLU A 188 -12.18 1.54 -22.92
C GLU A 188 -12.47 2.59 -21.83
N TYR A 189 -11.71 3.69 -21.85
CA TYR A 189 -12.02 4.91 -21.11
C TYR A 189 -12.75 5.88 -22.03
#